data_AF-A0A7Y5G8R0-F1
#
_entry.id   AF-A0A7Y5G8R0-F1
#
_cell.length_a   1.000
_cell.length_b   1.000
_cell.length_c   1.000
_cell.angle_alpha   90.00
_cell.angle_beta   90.00
_cell.angle_gamma   90.00
#
_symmetry.space_group_name_H-M   'P 1'
#
loop_
_entity.id
_entity.type
_entity.pdbx_description
1 polymer ?
#
loop_
_entity_poly.entity_id
_entity_poly.type
_entity_poly.pdbx_seq_one_letter_code
_entity_poly.pdbx_strand_id
1 'polypeptide(L)'
;MKFFRCLFFAFTISVPLFAQNPSPAVQKLRKDIDQLVNQYFLDNTWWGITVQSIKNGETLYTLNAKKNLIPASNMKILTSVFALDQLGPDFQYTTRVYLQGSFENDTTFAGNVIIRGMGDPTISGRYQEKNNVTKILENWRDSLKARNIKIIKGNIIGDDNFFGDDVLGKNWEWDSESYWYSAQVSGLSFNDNCIDWYVTPGKNTTSPARIQIVPNTHYIHIDNRVETVGSEYQAEEVDLIRERASNRVRAIGKIAVGSPVKVGYVTVENPTLYTATVFKEILEQDSAIIVEGNPADIDSLIGFIYNPDHDSTITQIASYVSPKLNEMLKIVNKKSQNFFAEQLLRTVPAVLQKTGNADTALAMEKEFLDRIGLNVKKMVIADGSGYARTNQISPVNLVDVLKYIRLHKYWKTFYESLPVAGVDGTISYRMKGTAAEGNV
;
A
#
# COMPACT_ATOMS: atom_id res chain seq x y z
N MET A 1 0.18 -70.72 45.77
CA MET A 1 0.91 -69.72 44.97
C MET A 1 0.19 -68.39 45.03
N LYS A 2 0.69 -67.42 45.80
CA LYS A 2 0.21 -66.02 45.81
C LYS A 2 1.32 -65.16 45.23
N PHE A 3 1.09 -64.53 44.08
CA PHE A 3 2.03 -63.57 43.48
C PHE A 3 1.67 -62.15 43.95
N PHE A 4 2.65 -61.48 44.56
CA PHE A 4 2.59 -60.07 44.95
C PHE A 4 2.75 -59.17 43.70
N ARG A 5 1.85 -58.19 43.54
CA ARG A 5 2.00 -57.07 42.59
C ARG A 5 2.73 -55.93 43.29
N CYS A 6 3.93 -55.56 42.84
CA CYS A 6 4.58 -54.31 43.21
C CYS A 6 4.05 -53.17 42.34
N LEU A 7 3.38 -52.19 42.95
CA LEU A 7 3.13 -50.89 42.33
C LEU A 7 4.36 -50.00 42.53
N PHE A 8 4.96 -49.55 41.43
CA PHE A 8 5.91 -48.44 41.43
C PHE A 8 5.13 -47.11 41.43
N PHE A 9 5.19 -46.36 42.53
CA PHE A 9 4.77 -44.96 42.56
C PHE A 9 5.92 -44.09 42.05
N ALA A 10 5.80 -43.53 40.85
CA ALA A 10 6.70 -42.49 40.38
C ALA A 10 6.28 -41.15 41.02
N PHE A 11 7.05 -40.67 42.00
CA PHE A 11 6.91 -39.31 42.53
C PHE A 11 7.48 -38.32 41.51
N THR A 12 6.62 -37.61 40.79
CA THR A 12 7.01 -36.39 40.07
C THR A 12 7.16 -35.26 41.09
N ILE A 13 8.40 -34.88 41.38
CA ILE A 13 8.71 -33.68 42.15
C ILE A 13 8.42 -32.47 41.25
N SER A 14 7.23 -31.90 41.36
CA SER A 14 6.91 -30.59 40.81
C SER A 14 7.60 -29.52 41.66
N VAL A 15 8.80 -29.09 41.24
CA VAL A 15 9.44 -27.91 41.83
C VAL A 15 8.59 -26.70 41.44
N PRO A 16 8.00 -25.95 42.39
CA PRO A 16 7.32 -24.71 42.06
C PRO A 16 8.36 -23.74 41.48
N LEU A 17 8.17 -23.34 40.22
CA LEU A 17 8.88 -22.18 39.67
C LEU A 17 8.47 -20.96 40.50
N PHE A 18 9.28 -20.60 41.49
CA PHE A 18 9.16 -19.30 42.14
C PHE A 18 9.40 -18.25 41.07
N ALA A 19 8.40 -17.41 40.80
CA ALA A 19 8.58 -16.23 39.98
C ALA A 19 9.69 -15.39 40.61
N GLN A 20 10.86 -15.31 39.97
CA GLN A 20 11.94 -14.48 40.44
C GLN A 20 11.44 -13.03 40.52
N ASN A 21 11.73 -12.37 41.63
CA ASN A 21 11.44 -10.95 41.76
C ASN A 21 12.17 -10.18 40.64
N PRO A 22 11.50 -9.21 39.98
CA PRO A 22 12.12 -8.43 38.92
C PRO A 22 13.36 -7.72 39.45
N SER A 23 14.39 -7.60 38.62
CA SER A 23 15.62 -6.89 38.99
C SER A 23 15.33 -5.42 39.38
N PRO A 24 16.19 -4.78 40.19
CA PRO A 24 16.02 -3.36 40.53
C PRO A 24 15.88 -2.44 39.30
N ALA A 25 16.57 -2.78 38.19
CA ALA A 25 16.45 -2.06 36.93
C ALA A 25 15.05 -2.19 36.31
N VAL A 26 14.46 -3.39 36.32
CA VAL A 26 13.09 -3.63 35.83
C VAL A 26 12.05 -2.94 36.72
N GLN A 27 12.26 -2.94 38.05
CA GLN A 27 11.40 -2.20 38.97
C GLN A 27 11.43 -0.70 38.69
N LYS A 28 12.63 -0.13 38.47
CA LYS A 28 12.77 1.28 38.09
C LYS A 28 12.09 1.58 36.76
N LEU A 29 12.30 0.75 35.73
CA LEU A 29 11.65 0.88 34.42
C LEU A 29 10.12 0.91 34.56
N ARG A 30 9.55 -0.01 35.35
CA ARG A 30 8.11 -0.06 35.59
C ARG A 30 7.59 1.23 36.21
N LYS A 31 8.27 1.70 37.26
CA LYS A 31 7.93 2.96 37.93
C LYS A 31 8.00 4.16 36.97
N ASP A 32 9.05 4.25 36.16
CA ASP A 32 9.24 5.35 35.20
C ASP A 32 8.11 5.35 34.15
N ILE A 33 7.72 4.19 33.61
CA ILE A 33 6.60 4.07 32.66
C ILE A 33 5.27 4.41 33.33
N ASP A 34 5.02 3.90 34.55
CA ASP A 34 3.78 4.20 35.29
C ASP A 34 3.64 5.70 35.55
N GLN A 35 4.73 6.39 35.89
CA GLN A 35 4.73 7.84 36.06
C GLN A 35 4.37 8.58 34.77
N LEU A 36 4.94 8.17 33.63
CA LEU A 36 4.61 8.75 32.33
C LEU A 36 3.15 8.50 31.93
N VAL A 37 2.67 7.27 32.11
CA VAL A 37 1.26 6.94 31.84
C VAL A 37 0.38 7.83 32.69
N ASN A 38 0.59 7.92 34.01
CA ASN A 38 -0.23 8.74 34.90
C ASN A 38 -0.15 10.25 34.59
N GLN A 39 0.98 10.74 34.08
CA GLN A 39 1.15 12.15 33.73
C GLN A 39 0.38 12.53 32.46
N TYR A 40 0.33 11.64 31.47
CA TYR A 40 -0.25 11.92 30.14
C TYR A 40 -1.60 11.21 29.90
N PHE A 41 -2.09 10.43 30.86
CA PHE A 41 -3.38 9.76 30.76
C PHE A 41 -4.50 10.81 30.70
N LEU A 42 -5.42 10.59 29.76
CA LEU A 42 -6.71 11.29 29.73
C LEU A 42 -7.77 10.29 30.14
N ASP A 43 -8.65 10.66 31.08
CA ASP A 43 -9.65 9.77 31.71
C ASP A 43 -10.54 9.00 30.73
N ASN A 44 -10.66 9.48 29.48
CA ASN A 44 -11.46 8.92 28.41
C ASN A 44 -10.64 8.16 27.34
N THR A 45 -9.40 7.77 27.63
CA THR A 45 -8.51 7.06 26.69
C THR A 45 -8.12 5.67 27.18
N TRP A 46 -7.88 4.75 26.24
CA TRP A 46 -7.35 3.42 26.54
C TRP A 46 -5.90 3.31 26.07
N TRP A 47 -5.01 2.92 26.97
CA TRP A 47 -3.61 2.65 26.66
C TRP A 47 -3.33 1.15 26.75
N GLY A 48 -2.58 0.64 25.77
CA GLY A 48 -2.08 -0.72 25.75
C GLY A 48 -0.57 -0.73 25.53
N ILE A 49 0.18 -1.30 26.46
CA ILE A 49 1.65 -1.35 26.43
C ILE A 49 2.10 -2.78 26.71
N THR A 50 3.07 -3.27 25.95
CA THR A 50 3.80 -4.50 26.25
C THR A 50 5.25 -4.30 25.88
N VAL A 51 6.14 -4.52 26.84
CA VAL A 51 7.60 -4.50 26.67
C VAL A 51 8.13 -5.85 27.10
N GLN A 52 8.77 -6.55 26.18
CA GLN A 52 9.32 -7.89 26.41
C GLN A 52 10.78 -7.95 25.97
N SER A 53 11.62 -8.59 26.78
CA SER A 53 12.98 -8.92 26.40
C SER A 53 12.98 -10.09 25.42
N ILE A 54 13.55 -9.88 24.23
CA ILE A 54 13.70 -10.93 23.22
C ILE A 54 14.71 -12.00 23.67
N LYS A 55 15.73 -11.63 24.46
CA LYS A 55 16.84 -12.51 24.84
C LYS A 55 16.39 -13.69 25.71
N ASN A 56 15.48 -13.44 26.65
CA ASN A 56 15.09 -14.40 27.67
C ASN A 56 13.55 -14.53 27.81
N GLY A 57 12.77 -13.80 27.01
CA GLY A 57 11.31 -13.81 27.07
C GLY A 57 10.72 -13.08 28.28
N GLU A 58 11.54 -12.40 29.09
CA GLU A 58 11.08 -11.71 30.30
C GLU A 58 10.14 -10.55 29.95
N THR A 59 8.95 -10.54 30.55
CA THR A 59 8.03 -9.42 30.46
C THR A 59 8.51 -8.27 31.36
N LEU A 60 9.03 -7.22 30.73
CA LEU A 60 9.59 -6.06 31.42
C LEU A 60 8.48 -5.13 31.90
N TYR A 61 7.44 -4.92 31.08
CA TYR A 61 6.30 -4.07 31.41
C TYR A 61 5.04 -4.51 30.65
N THR A 62 3.87 -4.40 31.29
CA THR A 62 2.56 -4.57 30.63
C THR A 62 1.51 -3.65 31.22
N LEU A 63 0.72 -3.04 30.35
CA LEU A 63 -0.52 -2.32 30.68
C LEU A 63 -1.57 -2.74 29.65
N ASN A 64 -2.71 -3.28 30.09
CA ASN A 64 -3.78 -3.75 29.20
C ASN A 64 -3.29 -4.63 28.03
N ALA A 65 -2.24 -5.41 28.22
CA ALA A 65 -1.49 -6.11 27.16
C ALA A 65 -2.35 -7.00 26.24
N LYS A 66 -3.47 -7.52 26.75
CA LYS A 66 -4.40 -8.42 26.05
C LYS A 66 -5.70 -7.73 25.62
N LYS A 67 -5.83 -6.41 25.81
CA LYS A 67 -6.99 -5.65 25.35
C LYS A 67 -6.76 -5.29 23.89
N ASN A 68 -7.76 -5.57 23.07
CA ASN A 68 -7.70 -5.14 21.67
C ASN A 68 -7.94 -3.64 21.58
N LEU A 69 -7.18 -3.02 20.70
CA LEU A 69 -7.25 -1.61 20.35
C LEU A 69 -7.19 -1.48 18.83
N ILE A 70 -7.61 -0.33 18.31
CA ILE A 70 -7.45 0.01 16.90
C ILE A 70 -5.94 0.24 16.66
N PRO A 71 -5.26 -0.59 15.84
CA PRO A 71 -3.80 -0.49 15.69
C PRO A 71 -3.36 0.63 14.76
N ALA A 72 -4.29 1.19 13.97
CA ALA A 72 -3.97 2.02 12.81
C ALA A 72 -2.90 1.32 11.94
N SER A 73 -1.95 2.08 11.40
CA SER A 73 -0.90 1.57 10.51
C SER A 73 0.06 0.55 11.13
N ASN A 74 -0.02 0.25 12.44
CA ASN A 74 0.69 -0.90 13.00
C ASN A 74 0.20 -2.23 12.42
N MET A 75 -0.98 -2.27 11.77
CA MET A 75 -1.43 -3.44 11.00
C MET A 75 -0.44 -3.83 9.90
N LYS A 76 0.25 -2.85 9.29
CA LYS A 76 1.24 -3.12 8.22
C LYS A 76 2.40 -3.99 8.67
N ILE A 77 2.65 -4.10 9.98
CA ILE A 77 3.63 -5.04 10.53
C ILE A 77 3.20 -6.49 10.24
N LEU A 78 1.93 -6.82 10.45
CA LEU A 78 1.37 -8.15 10.18
C LEU A 78 1.46 -8.44 8.67
N THR A 79 0.95 -7.52 7.86
CA THR A 79 0.94 -7.64 6.39
C THR A 79 2.34 -7.76 5.81
N SER A 80 3.29 -6.97 6.30
CA SER A 80 4.69 -7.01 5.84
C SER A 80 5.35 -8.34 6.18
N VAL A 81 5.14 -8.84 7.41
CA VAL A 81 5.71 -10.13 7.84
C VAL A 81 5.08 -11.28 7.06
N PHE A 82 3.76 -11.24 6.85
CA PHE A 82 3.03 -12.21 6.04
C PHE A 82 3.53 -12.26 4.60
N ALA A 83 3.57 -11.11 3.91
CA ALA A 83 4.04 -11.04 2.53
C ALA A 83 5.51 -11.47 2.39
N LEU A 84 6.37 -11.04 3.32
CA LEU A 84 7.79 -11.39 3.32
C LEU A 84 8.03 -12.89 3.57
N ASP A 85 7.25 -13.52 4.45
CA ASP A 85 7.31 -14.95 4.71
C ASP A 85 6.87 -15.77 3.50
N GLN A 86 5.74 -15.38 2.87
CA GLN A 86 5.12 -16.14 1.78
C GLN A 86 5.81 -15.96 0.43
N LEU A 87 6.27 -14.75 0.11
CA LEU A 87 6.83 -14.42 -1.22
C LEU A 87 8.37 -14.36 -1.22
N GLY A 88 8.99 -14.05 -0.07
CA GLY A 88 10.43 -13.84 0.05
C GLY A 88 10.90 -12.46 -0.43
N PRO A 89 12.10 -12.02 -0.01
CA PRO A 89 12.58 -10.65 -0.21
C PRO A 89 12.84 -10.29 -1.67
N ASP A 90 13.10 -11.30 -2.52
CA ASP A 90 13.45 -11.13 -3.93
C ASP A 90 12.24 -11.18 -4.86
N PHE A 91 11.02 -11.33 -4.34
CA PHE A 91 9.81 -11.31 -5.16
C PHE A 91 9.71 -10.01 -5.97
N GLN A 92 9.33 -10.15 -7.24
CA GLN A 92 9.12 -9.05 -8.18
C GLN A 92 7.83 -9.29 -8.97
N TYR A 93 7.14 -8.20 -9.30
CA TYR A 93 6.02 -8.21 -10.23
C TYR A 93 6.51 -8.17 -11.67
N THR A 94 5.65 -8.57 -12.61
CA THR A 94 5.91 -8.36 -14.04
C THR A 94 4.64 -7.89 -14.75
N THR A 95 4.61 -6.63 -15.14
CA THR A 95 3.56 -6.07 -16.00
C THR A 95 3.95 -6.27 -17.45
N ARG A 96 3.01 -6.72 -18.29
CA ARG A 96 3.30 -7.11 -19.69
C ARG A 96 2.44 -6.31 -20.65
N VAL A 97 2.99 -6.01 -21.82
CA VAL A 97 2.26 -5.38 -22.92
C VAL A 97 2.22 -6.34 -24.09
N TYR A 98 1.02 -6.59 -24.59
CA TYR A 98 0.74 -7.49 -25.69
C TYR A 98 0.11 -6.75 -26.86
N LEU A 99 0.37 -7.26 -28.05
CA LEU A 99 -0.42 -7.00 -29.25
C LEU A 99 -1.32 -8.21 -29.49
N GLN A 100 -2.60 -7.99 -29.79
CA GLN A 100 -3.53 -9.02 -30.26
C GLN A 100 -4.09 -8.60 -31.61
N GLY A 101 -3.72 -9.30 -32.68
CA GLY A 101 -4.14 -8.99 -34.04
C GLY A 101 -3.03 -9.15 -35.06
N SER A 102 -3.08 -8.36 -36.15
CA SER A 102 -2.11 -8.48 -37.25
C SER A 102 -1.83 -7.15 -37.93
N PHE A 103 -0.70 -7.06 -38.64
CA PHE A 103 -0.39 -5.90 -39.48
C PHE A 103 -1.16 -5.98 -40.80
N GLU A 104 -1.87 -4.90 -41.17
CA GLU A 104 -2.46 -4.75 -42.51
C GLU A 104 -1.41 -4.29 -43.52
N ASN A 105 -0.41 -3.55 -43.06
CA ASN A 105 0.76 -3.07 -43.79
C ASN A 105 1.90 -2.79 -42.81
N ASP A 106 3.05 -2.32 -43.28
CA ASP A 106 4.26 -2.08 -42.47
C ASP A 106 4.08 -1.12 -41.28
N THR A 107 3.00 -0.33 -41.24
CA THR A 107 2.78 0.72 -40.23
C THR A 107 1.44 0.66 -39.51
N THR A 108 0.47 -0.08 -40.04
CA THR A 108 -0.90 -0.16 -39.51
C THR A 108 -1.14 -1.52 -38.87
N PHE A 109 -1.36 -1.52 -37.56
CA PHE A 109 -1.73 -2.71 -36.79
C PHE A 109 -3.25 -2.76 -36.61
N ALA A 110 -3.89 -3.77 -37.20
CA ALA A 110 -5.29 -4.09 -37.00
C ALA A 110 -5.44 -5.05 -35.82
N GLY A 111 -5.60 -4.46 -34.64
CA GLY A 111 -5.70 -5.21 -33.39
C GLY A 111 -5.61 -4.32 -32.17
N ASN A 112 -5.70 -4.96 -31.00
CA ASN A 112 -5.66 -4.31 -29.70
C ASN A 112 -4.24 -4.30 -29.12
N VAL A 113 -3.96 -3.31 -28.27
CA VAL A 113 -2.85 -3.35 -27.32
C VAL A 113 -3.41 -3.69 -25.96
N ILE A 114 -2.84 -4.69 -25.28
CA ILE A 114 -3.30 -5.13 -23.96
C ILE A 114 -2.18 -4.93 -22.94
N ILE A 115 -2.45 -4.21 -21.86
CA ILE A 115 -1.55 -4.03 -20.71
C ILE A 115 -2.04 -4.93 -19.59
N ARG A 116 -1.32 -6.00 -19.33
CA ARG A 116 -1.65 -6.95 -18.27
C ARG A 116 -0.87 -6.62 -17.00
N GLY A 117 -1.58 -6.09 -16.01
CA GLY A 117 -1.06 -5.84 -14.67
C GLY A 117 -1.01 -7.12 -13.83
N MET A 118 -0.05 -7.18 -12.92
CA MET A 118 0.07 -8.26 -11.93
C MET A 118 0.13 -7.72 -10.49
N GLY A 119 -0.53 -6.58 -10.22
CA GLY A 119 -0.61 -5.96 -8.90
C GLY A 119 0.57 -5.08 -8.51
N ASP A 120 1.44 -4.71 -9.47
CA ASP A 120 2.64 -3.91 -9.23
C ASP A 120 2.30 -2.50 -8.71
N PRO A 121 2.65 -2.14 -7.45
CA PRO A 121 2.38 -0.80 -6.93
C PRO A 121 3.45 0.23 -7.33
N THR A 122 4.52 -0.18 -8.03
CA THR A 122 5.72 0.64 -8.29
C THR A 122 5.73 1.35 -9.64
N ILE A 123 4.69 1.16 -10.46
CA ILE A 123 4.46 1.97 -11.67
C ILE A 123 3.94 3.34 -11.23
N SER A 124 4.78 4.12 -10.55
CA SER A 124 4.41 5.36 -9.90
C SER A 124 5.57 6.36 -9.84
N GLY A 125 5.24 7.65 -9.98
CA GLY A 125 6.18 8.74 -9.78
C GLY A 125 6.58 8.96 -8.31
N ARG A 126 5.78 8.49 -7.34
CA ARG A 126 6.14 8.56 -5.91
C ARG A 126 7.10 7.46 -5.50
N TYR A 127 7.15 6.37 -6.26
CA TYR A 127 8.13 5.31 -6.08
C TYR A 127 9.44 5.61 -6.83
N GLN A 128 9.33 5.96 -8.11
CA GLN A 128 10.48 6.33 -8.91
C GLN A 128 10.89 7.73 -8.47
N GLU A 129 11.96 7.89 -7.68
CA GLU A 129 12.52 9.17 -7.20
C GLU A 129 13.02 10.11 -8.35
N LYS A 130 12.45 10.01 -9.54
CA LYS A 130 12.78 10.71 -10.78
C LYS A 130 11.53 11.43 -11.26
N ASN A 131 11.68 12.71 -11.61
CA ASN A 131 10.62 13.67 -11.97
C ASN A 131 9.74 13.31 -13.21
N ASN A 132 9.69 12.05 -13.66
CA ASN A 132 8.87 11.62 -14.78
C ASN A 132 7.95 10.45 -14.37
N VAL A 133 6.70 10.79 -14.06
CA VAL A 133 5.63 9.83 -13.68
C VAL A 133 5.29 8.87 -14.82
N THR A 134 5.39 9.31 -16.09
CA THR A 134 4.96 8.54 -17.27
C THR A 134 6.04 7.66 -17.88
N LYS A 135 7.23 7.59 -17.27
CA LYS A 135 8.42 6.99 -17.91
C LYS A 135 8.24 5.53 -18.34
N ILE A 136 7.57 4.71 -17.54
CA ILE A 136 7.33 3.30 -17.90
C ILE A 136 6.43 3.21 -19.13
N LEU A 137 5.36 4.01 -19.17
CA LEU A 137 4.39 4.03 -20.26
C LEU A 137 5.05 4.53 -21.55
N GLU A 138 5.92 5.54 -21.47
CA GLU A 138 6.75 5.99 -22.61
C GLU A 138 7.62 4.85 -23.16
N ASN A 139 8.25 4.04 -22.31
CA ASN A 139 9.07 2.91 -22.76
C ASN A 139 8.23 1.85 -23.49
N TRP A 140 6.97 1.65 -23.10
CA TRP A 140 6.03 0.77 -23.81
C TRP A 140 5.64 1.33 -25.17
N ARG A 141 5.38 2.65 -25.27
CA ARG A 141 5.19 3.34 -26.56
C ARG A 141 6.41 3.14 -27.47
N ASP A 142 7.61 3.31 -26.93
CA ASP A 142 8.84 3.19 -27.71
C ASP A 142 9.03 1.75 -28.23
N SER A 143 8.56 0.74 -27.49
CA SER A 143 8.52 -0.65 -27.94
C SER A 143 7.54 -0.87 -29.12
N LEU A 144 6.43 -0.14 -29.17
CA LEU A 144 5.52 -0.13 -30.32
C LEU A 144 6.16 0.55 -31.53
N LYS A 145 6.80 1.72 -31.33
CA LYS A 145 7.50 2.46 -32.39
C LYS A 145 8.65 1.65 -33.00
N ALA A 146 9.37 0.88 -32.19
CA ALA A 146 10.46 0.00 -32.66
C ALA A 146 9.96 -1.11 -33.62
N ARG A 147 8.65 -1.37 -33.64
CA ARG A 147 7.98 -2.30 -34.58
C ARG A 147 7.35 -1.58 -35.77
N ASN A 148 7.72 -0.31 -35.99
CA ASN A 148 7.20 0.55 -37.04
C ASN A 148 5.69 0.83 -36.96
N ILE A 149 5.04 0.55 -35.82
CA ILE A 149 3.62 0.86 -35.62
C ILE A 149 3.43 2.37 -35.57
N LYS A 150 2.58 2.88 -36.46
CA LYS A 150 2.14 4.28 -36.52
C LYS A 150 0.63 4.42 -36.32
N ILE A 151 -0.14 3.39 -36.65
CA ILE A 151 -1.60 3.36 -36.49
C ILE A 151 -2.00 2.06 -35.79
N ILE A 152 -2.80 2.16 -34.74
CA ILE A 152 -3.44 1.05 -34.04
C ILE A 152 -4.94 1.20 -34.27
N LYS A 153 -5.56 0.24 -34.96
CA LYS A 153 -7.02 0.30 -35.23
C LYS A 153 -7.89 -0.12 -34.05
N GLY A 154 -7.37 -0.99 -33.20
CA GLY A 154 -8.11 -1.52 -32.05
C GLY A 154 -7.94 -0.69 -30.77
N ASN A 155 -8.37 -1.29 -29.68
CA ASN A 155 -8.43 -0.65 -28.36
C ASN A 155 -7.09 -0.72 -27.62
N ILE A 156 -6.96 0.14 -26.60
CA ILE A 156 -5.95 0.01 -25.54
C ILE A 156 -6.65 -0.60 -24.33
N ILE A 157 -6.37 -1.84 -24.02
CA ILE A 157 -7.09 -2.62 -23.00
C ILE A 157 -6.19 -2.75 -21.77
N GLY A 158 -6.67 -2.31 -20.61
CA GLY A 158 -6.08 -2.67 -19.32
C GLY A 158 -6.66 -4.00 -18.84
N ASP A 159 -5.80 -4.94 -18.45
CA ASP A 159 -6.18 -6.20 -17.80
C ASP A 159 -5.61 -6.25 -16.39
N ASP A 160 -6.51 -6.20 -15.40
CA ASP A 160 -6.22 -6.26 -13.98
C ASP A 160 -6.76 -7.53 -13.28
N ASN A 161 -7.21 -8.54 -14.04
CA ASN A 161 -7.74 -9.82 -13.55
C ASN A 161 -6.76 -10.66 -12.69
N PHE A 162 -5.55 -10.13 -12.43
CA PHE A 162 -4.69 -10.67 -11.40
C PHE A 162 -5.30 -10.50 -10.00
N PHE A 163 -6.05 -9.41 -9.77
CA PHE A 163 -6.85 -9.18 -8.58
C PHE A 163 -8.35 -9.30 -8.91
N GLY A 164 -9.18 -9.40 -7.87
CA GLY A 164 -10.63 -9.28 -8.02
C GLY A 164 -11.11 -7.83 -7.90
N ASP A 165 -12.38 -7.61 -8.20
CA ASP A 165 -13.00 -6.27 -8.32
C ASP A 165 -13.32 -5.61 -6.96
N ASP A 166 -12.85 -6.18 -5.86
CA ASP A 166 -12.95 -5.61 -4.50
C ASP A 166 -11.91 -4.49 -4.29
N VAL A 167 -12.16 -3.35 -4.95
CA VAL A 167 -11.21 -2.23 -5.08
C VAL A 167 -11.01 -1.40 -3.81
N LEU A 168 -11.88 -1.51 -2.79
CA LEU A 168 -11.74 -0.78 -1.52
C LEU A 168 -11.72 -1.74 -0.33
N GLY A 169 -11.01 -1.35 0.73
CA GLY A 169 -11.01 -2.11 1.97
C GLY A 169 -12.36 -2.11 2.67
N LYS A 170 -12.68 -3.19 3.38
CA LYS A 170 -13.93 -3.34 4.10
C LYS A 170 -14.03 -2.30 5.23
N ASN A 171 -15.16 -1.61 5.31
CA ASN A 171 -15.44 -0.57 6.31
C ASN A 171 -14.52 0.66 6.24
N TRP A 172 -13.93 0.93 5.07
CA TRP A 172 -13.29 2.22 4.81
C TRP A 172 -14.35 3.33 4.75
N GLU A 173 -14.03 4.53 5.26
CA GLU A 173 -14.96 5.65 5.20
C GLU A 173 -15.03 6.23 3.79
N TRP A 174 -16.26 6.35 3.27
CA TRP A 174 -16.54 6.85 1.93
C TRP A 174 -16.12 8.32 1.73
N ASP A 175 -16.12 9.11 2.80
CA ASP A 175 -15.74 10.52 2.78
C ASP A 175 -14.23 10.74 2.63
N SER A 176 -13.45 9.66 2.71
CA SER A 176 -12.01 9.67 2.48
C SER A 176 -11.59 9.17 1.10
N GLU A 177 -12.55 8.77 0.24
CA GLU A 177 -12.28 8.24 -1.10
C GLU A 177 -11.47 9.19 -2.00
N SER A 178 -11.40 10.49 -1.69
CA SER A 178 -10.60 11.48 -2.43
C SER A 178 -9.11 11.42 -2.11
N TYR A 179 -8.73 10.95 -0.93
CA TYR A 179 -7.37 11.06 -0.43
C TYR A 179 -6.53 9.83 -0.78
N TRP A 180 -5.26 10.06 -1.09
CA TRP A 180 -4.32 9.02 -1.56
C TRP A 180 -4.19 7.80 -0.65
N TYR A 181 -4.47 7.94 0.66
CA TYR A 181 -4.42 6.83 1.60
C TYR A 181 -5.67 5.92 1.53
N SER A 182 -6.67 6.29 0.73
CA SER A 182 -7.89 5.53 0.42
C SER A 182 -8.00 5.22 -1.08
N ALA A 183 -6.87 5.19 -1.79
CA ALA A 183 -6.85 4.87 -3.22
C ALA A 183 -7.38 3.45 -3.47
N GLN A 184 -8.11 3.28 -4.58
CA GLN A 184 -8.59 1.98 -5.03
C GLN A 184 -7.41 1.04 -5.30
N VAL A 185 -7.60 -0.24 -5.01
CA VAL A 185 -6.65 -1.35 -5.23
C VAL A 185 -6.98 -1.97 -6.59
N SER A 186 -5.97 -2.33 -7.39
CA SER A 186 -6.20 -2.93 -8.72
C SER A 186 -4.97 -3.72 -9.20
N GLY A 187 -5.22 -4.78 -9.97
CA GLY A 187 -4.18 -5.56 -10.65
C GLY A 187 -3.38 -4.75 -11.66
N LEU A 188 -3.94 -3.68 -12.25
CA LEU A 188 -3.24 -2.73 -13.10
C LEU A 188 -3.36 -1.32 -12.52
N SER A 189 -2.28 -0.88 -11.90
CA SER A 189 -2.23 0.40 -11.20
C SER A 189 -1.17 1.32 -11.79
N PHE A 190 -1.43 2.62 -11.70
CA PHE A 190 -0.53 3.66 -12.19
C PHE A 190 -0.56 4.86 -11.25
N ASN A 191 0.62 5.41 -10.92
CA ASN A 191 0.82 6.53 -10.01
C ASN A 191 0.04 6.42 -8.68
N ASP A 192 0.13 5.24 -8.04
CA ASP A 192 -0.61 4.92 -6.81
C ASP A 192 -2.13 5.11 -6.92
N ASN A 193 -2.65 5.02 -8.14
CA ASN A 193 -4.05 5.27 -8.48
C ASN A 193 -4.50 6.67 -8.06
N CYS A 194 -3.58 7.62 -8.25
CA CYS A 194 -3.73 9.04 -7.98
C CYS A 194 -3.22 9.88 -9.16
N ILE A 195 -3.69 11.12 -9.20
CA ILE A 195 -2.98 12.21 -9.89
C ILE A 195 -2.34 13.12 -8.84
N ASP A 196 -1.21 13.70 -9.18
CA ASP A 196 -0.55 14.73 -8.40
C ASP A 196 -1.13 16.09 -8.84
N TRP A 197 -1.44 16.97 -7.90
CA TRP A 197 -1.91 18.31 -8.19
C TRP A 197 -0.98 19.37 -7.61
N TYR A 198 -0.82 20.46 -8.35
CA TYR A 198 0.03 21.60 -8.03
C TYR A 198 -0.80 22.89 -8.13
N VAL A 199 -1.09 23.53 -7.00
CA VAL A 199 -1.85 24.78 -6.94
C VAL A 199 -0.90 25.96 -6.76
N THR A 200 -0.90 26.87 -7.74
CA THR A 200 -0.12 28.12 -7.73
C THR A 200 -1.08 29.29 -7.51
N PRO A 201 -0.81 30.24 -6.59
CA PRO A 201 -1.66 31.41 -6.41
C PRO A 201 -1.68 32.27 -7.67
N GLY A 202 -2.79 33.00 -7.86
CA GLY A 202 -2.87 34.06 -8.85
C GLY A 202 -1.91 35.21 -8.54
N LYS A 203 -1.68 36.09 -9.53
CA LYS A 203 -0.76 37.24 -9.38
C LYS A 203 -1.26 38.29 -8.38
N ASN A 204 -2.56 38.32 -8.13
CA ASN A 204 -3.25 39.23 -7.21
C ASN A 204 -4.58 38.58 -6.78
N THR A 205 -5.32 39.25 -5.90
CA THR A 205 -6.58 38.76 -5.31
C THR A 205 -7.75 38.62 -6.29
N THR A 206 -7.64 39.17 -7.50
CA THR A 206 -8.66 39.03 -8.55
C THR A 206 -8.30 37.99 -9.60
N SER A 207 -7.07 37.46 -9.55
CA SER A 207 -6.62 36.39 -10.45
C SER A 207 -6.90 35.03 -9.82
N PRO A 208 -7.53 34.07 -10.53
CA PRO A 208 -7.76 32.74 -9.98
C PRO A 208 -6.44 32.01 -9.73
N ALA A 209 -6.45 31.10 -8.75
CA ALA A 209 -5.35 30.15 -8.61
C ALA A 209 -5.29 29.22 -9.83
N ARG A 210 -4.10 28.77 -10.20
CA ARG A 210 -3.90 27.81 -11.29
C ARG A 210 -3.64 26.42 -10.72
N ILE A 211 -4.33 25.42 -11.25
CA ILE A 211 -4.10 24.01 -10.92
C ILE A 211 -3.43 23.34 -12.11
N GLN A 212 -2.30 22.69 -11.86
CA GLN A 212 -1.66 21.77 -12.80
C GLN A 212 -1.77 20.36 -12.24
N ILE A 213 -2.01 19.37 -13.11
CA ILE A 213 -2.04 17.96 -12.74
C ILE A 213 -0.92 17.17 -13.42
N VAL A 214 -0.45 16.12 -12.74
CA VAL A 214 0.54 15.17 -13.26
C VAL A 214 0.07 13.74 -12.99
N PRO A 215 -0.01 12.86 -14.00
CA PRO A 215 0.11 13.17 -15.43
C PRO A 215 -0.98 14.16 -15.89
N ASN A 216 -0.73 14.86 -16.99
CA ASN A 216 -1.78 15.61 -17.67
C ASN A 216 -2.67 14.63 -18.42
N THR A 217 -3.94 14.52 -18.01
CA THR A 217 -4.89 13.55 -18.56
C THR A 217 -6.30 14.11 -18.59
N HIS A 218 -7.09 13.68 -19.58
CA HIS A 218 -8.51 13.98 -19.67
C HIS A 218 -9.36 13.04 -18.81
N TYR A 219 -8.75 12.02 -18.19
CA TYR A 219 -9.46 11.05 -17.36
C TYR A 219 -10.09 11.67 -16.10
N ILE A 220 -9.52 12.78 -15.62
CA ILE A 220 -10.00 13.53 -14.47
C ILE A 220 -10.42 14.94 -14.88
N HIS A 221 -11.54 15.43 -14.34
CA HIS A 221 -12.05 16.77 -14.61
C HIS A 221 -12.04 17.62 -13.35
N ILE A 222 -11.26 18.70 -13.35
CA ILE A 222 -11.12 19.60 -12.20
C ILE A 222 -11.98 20.86 -12.40
N ASP A 223 -12.95 21.04 -11.50
CA ASP A 223 -13.67 22.29 -11.27
C ASP A 223 -12.88 23.13 -10.25
N ASN A 224 -12.11 24.09 -10.76
CA ASN A 224 -11.24 24.94 -9.96
C ASN A 224 -12.01 26.11 -9.34
N ARG A 225 -12.23 26.05 -8.03
CA ARG A 225 -12.86 27.08 -7.20
C ARG A 225 -11.92 27.60 -6.12
N VAL A 226 -10.61 27.46 -6.30
CA VAL A 226 -9.62 27.97 -5.35
C VAL A 226 -9.47 29.48 -5.53
N GLU A 227 -9.63 30.21 -4.43
CA GLU A 227 -9.52 31.67 -4.40
C GLU A 227 -8.08 32.10 -4.09
N THR A 228 -7.57 33.06 -4.87
CA THR A 228 -6.34 33.77 -4.48
C THR A 228 -6.69 34.88 -3.50
N VAL A 229 -6.11 34.85 -2.31
CA VAL A 229 -6.37 35.83 -1.24
C VAL A 229 -5.15 36.69 -0.94
N GLY A 230 -5.32 37.77 -0.18
CA GLY A 230 -4.23 38.67 0.17
C GLY A 230 -3.17 37.99 1.04
N SER A 231 -1.95 38.54 1.07
CA SER A 231 -0.80 37.98 1.80
C SER A 231 -0.97 37.97 3.33
N GLU A 232 -1.99 38.68 3.85
CA GLU A 232 -2.38 38.66 5.25
C GLU A 232 -3.02 37.33 5.68
N TYR A 233 -3.52 36.52 4.74
CA TYR A 233 -4.09 35.21 5.02
C TYR A 233 -2.98 34.20 5.29
N GLN A 234 -2.90 33.71 6.53
CA GLN A 234 -1.88 32.77 7.01
C GLN A 234 -2.31 31.29 6.93
N ALA A 235 -3.62 31.03 6.85
CA ALA A 235 -4.20 29.68 6.80
C ALA A 235 -4.53 29.32 5.35
N GLU A 236 -3.58 28.68 4.67
CA GLU A 236 -3.77 28.16 3.32
C GLU A 236 -4.48 26.81 3.40
N GLU A 237 -5.75 26.79 3.05
CA GLU A 237 -6.60 25.61 3.01
C GLU A 237 -6.90 25.34 1.54
N VAL A 238 -6.20 24.42 0.90
CA VAL A 238 -6.49 23.99 -0.47
C VAL A 238 -6.75 22.50 -0.43
N ASP A 239 -7.87 22.08 -0.98
CA ASP A 239 -8.26 20.68 -1.03
C ASP A 239 -8.93 20.33 -2.36
N LEU A 240 -8.76 19.08 -2.79
CA LEU A 240 -9.33 18.53 -4.02
C LEU A 240 -10.24 17.35 -3.67
N ILE A 241 -11.54 17.59 -3.71
CA ILE A 241 -12.56 16.62 -3.32
C ILE A 241 -13.13 15.98 -4.58
N ARG A 242 -12.94 14.67 -4.72
CA ARG A 242 -13.51 13.86 -5.80
C ARG A 242 -14.97 13.50 -5.47
N GLU A 243 -15.85 13.74 -6.43
CA GLU A 243 -17.23 13.27 -6.35
C GLU A 243 -17.25 11.75 -6.36
N ARG A 244 -17.95 11.16 -5.38
CA ARG A 244 -17.99 9.72 -5.14
C ARG A 244 -18.31 8.93 -6.42
N ALA A 245 -17.58 7.83 -6.63
CA ALA A 245 -17.74 6.96 -7.79
C ALA A 245 -17.64 7.69 -9.15
N SER A 246 -16.82 8.73 -9.22
CA SER A 246 -16.58 9.48 -10.45
C SER A 246 -15.16 10.03 -10.50
N ASN A 247 -14.77 10.62 -11.64
CA ASN A 247 -13.53 11.37 -11.82
C ASN A 247 -13.76 12.88 -11.97
N ARG A 248 -14.86 13.41 -11.39
CA ARG A 248 -15.08 14.85 -11.23
C ARG A 248 -14.50 15.29 -9.91
N VAL A 249 -13.64 16.29 -9.93
CA VAL A 249 -12.94 16.80 -8.75
C VAL A 249 -13.24 18.28 -8.59
N ARG A 250 -13.64 18.68 -7.39
CA ARG A 250 -13.81 20.08 -7.02
C ARG A 250 -12.60 20.53 -6.20
N ALA A 251 -11.85 21.48 -6.72
CA ALA A 251 -10.78 22.11 -5.98
C ALA A 251 -11.32 23.33 -5.23
N ILE A 252 -11.18 23.37 -3.91
CA ILE A 252 -11.76 24.41 -3.06
C ILE A 252 -10.71 25.01 -2.13
N GLY A 253 -11.08 26.16 -1.57
CA GLY A 253 -10.33 26.82 -0.51
C GLY A 253 -9.55 28.04 -0.99
N LYS A 254 -8.51 28.43 -0.25
CA LYS A 254 -7.84 29.72 -0.36
C LYS A 254 -6.33 29.57 -0.37
N ILE A 255 -5.66 30.34 -1.23
CA ILE A 255 -4.20 30.41 -1.31
C ILE A 255 -3.75 31.87 -1.40
N ALA A 256 -2.79 32.28 -0.57
CA ALA A 256 -2.37 33.68 -0.52
C ALA A 256 -1.45 34.06 -1.70
N VAL A 257 -1.47 35.33 -2.10
CA VAL A 257 -0.51 35.84 -3.09
C VAL A 257 0.91 35.67 -2.55
N GLY A 258 1.79 35.08 -3.35
CA GLY A 258 3.19 34.84 -2.99
C GLY A 258 3.44 33.54 -2.22
N SER A 259 2.39 32.77 -1.90
CA SER A 259 2.53 31.45 -1.29
C SER A 259 3.31 30.47 -2.17
N PRO A 260 4.09 29.55 -1.58
CA PRO A 260 4.70 28.47 -2.33
C PRO A 260 3.63 27.58 -2.99
N VAL A 261 4.01 26.90 -4.07
CA VAL A 261 3.13 25.94 -4.75
C VAL A 261 2.67 24.88 -3.75
N LYS A 262 1.34 24.69 -3.67
CA LYS A 262 0.77 23.58 -2.90
C LYS A 262 0.76 22.33 -3.74
N VAL A 263 1.18 21.24 -3.12
CA VAL A 263 1.24 19.92 -3.74
C VAL A 263 0.37 18.97 -2.95
N GLY A 264 -0.36 18.13 -3.65
CA GLY A 264 -1.06 17.02 -3.04
C GLY A 264 -1.46 15.99 -4.09
N TYR A 265 -2.32 15.08 -3.67
CA TYR A 265 -2.74 13.94 -4.46
C TYR A 265 -4.25 13.79 -4.35
N VAL A 266 -4.90 13.41 -5.44
CA VAL A 266 -6.30 12.98 -5.43
C VAL A 266 -6.39 11.65 -6.15
N THR A 267 -7.19 10.73 -5.60
CA THR A 267 -7.40 9.39 -6.16
C THR A 267 -8.14 9.47 -7.50
N VAL A 268 -8.13 8.36 -8.23
CA VAL A 268 -8.99 8.14 -9.39
C VAL A 268 -9.98 7.00 -9.13
N GLU A 269 -11.13 7.07 -9.79
CA GLU A 269 -12.07 5.96 -9.96
C GLU A 269 -11.62 5.09 -11.14
N ASN A 270 -11.71 3.76 -11.01
CA ASN A 270 -11.28 2.78 -12.01
C ASN A 270 -9.81 2.98 -12.46
N PRO A 271 -8.84 2.50 -11.67
CA PRO A 271 -7.42 2.63 -11.96
C PRO A 271 -6.94 1.92 -13.23
N THR A 272 -7.63 0.87 -13.65
CA THR A 272 -7.32 0.09 -14.86
C THR A 272 -7.60 0.93 -16.09
N LEU A 273 -8.79 1.51 -16.17
CA LEU A 273 -9.16 2.42 -17.24
C LEU A 273 -8.36 3.72 -17.20
N TYR A 274 -8.00 4.23 -16.02
CA TYR A 274 -7.05 5.33 -15.87
C TYR A 274 -5.72 5.02 -16.56
N THR A 275 -5.12 3.85 -16.27
CA THR A 275 -3.85 3.42 -16.86
C THR A 275 -3.96 3.30 -18.38
N ALA A 276 -5.02 2.67 -18.89
CA ALA A 276 -5.26 2.54 -20.32
C ALA A 276 -5.46 3.89 -21.02
N THR A 277 -6.19 4.82 -20.37
CA THR A 277 -6.43 6.18 -20.88
C THR A 277 -5.13 6.97 -20.98
N VAL A 278 -4.34 7.02 -19.90
CA VAL A 278 -3.07 7.74 -19.93
C VAL A 278 -2.10 7.12 -20.92
N PHE A 279 -2.08 5.79 -21.05
CA PHE A 279 -1.24 5.17 -22.06
C PHE A 279 -1.65 5.56 -23.49
N LYS A 280 -2.96 5.59 -23.79
CA LYS A 280 -3.45 6.10 -25.08
C LYS A 280 -2.99 7.55 -25.31
N GLU A 281 -3.13 8.42 -24.32
CA GLU A 281 -2.70 9.83 -24.44
C GLU A 281 -1.19 9.95 -24.71
N ILE A 282 -0.36 9.09 -24.11
CA ILE A 282 1.09 9.04 -24.36
C ILE A 282 1.41 8.51 -25.77
N LEU A 283 0.62 7.57 -26.29
CA LEU A 283 0.76 7.07 -27.66
C LEU A 283 0.48 8.18 -28.68
N GLU A 284 -0.58 8.96 -28.44
CA GLU A 284 -1.04 10.02 -29.35
C GLU A 284 -0.25 11.33 -29.21
N GLN A 285 0.50 11.49 -28.12
CA GLN A 285 1.34 12.65 -27.87
C GLN A 285 2.28 12.92 -29.05
N ASP A 286 2.34 14.19 -29.49
CA ASP A 286 3.16 14.66 -30.61
C ASP A 286 2.95 13.86 -31.90
N SER A 287 1.75 13.30 -32.09
CA SER A 287 1.39 12.42 -33.23
C SER A 287 2.32 11.21 -33.38
N ALA A 288 2.81 10.66 -32.26
CA ALA A 288 3.74 9.53 -32.29
C ALA A 288 3.09 8.24 -32.83
N ILE A 289 1.88 7.90 -32.37
CA ILE A 289 1.06 6.78 -32.83
C ILE A 289 -0.42 7.21 -32.81
N ILE A 290 -1.15 6.97 -33.89
CA ILE A 290 -2.60 7.21 -33.97
C ILE A 290 -3.33 5.97 -33.43
N VAL A 291 -4.26 6.16 -32.49
CA VAL A 291 -5.08 5.07 -31.94
C VAL A 291 -6.54 5.32 -32.29
N GLU A 292 -7.09 4.53 -33.22
CA GLU A 292 -8.48 4.69 -33.67
C GLU A 292 -9.49 4.12 -32.65
N GLY A 293 -9.09 3.10 -31.88
CA GLY A 293 -9.92 2.54 -30.82
C GLY A 293 -9.90 3.35 -29.51
N ASN A 294 -10.52 2.78 -28.48
CA ASN A 294 -10.70 3.42 -27.18
C ASN A 294 -9.88 2.76 -26.08
N PRO A 295 -9.53 3.49 -25.00
CA PRO A 295 -9.10 2.86 -23.78
C PRO A 295 -10.27 2.06 -23.19
N ALA A 296 -10.00 0.86 -22.69
CA ALA A 296 -11.00 -0.02 -22.10
C ALA A 296 -10.43 -0.74 -20.89
N ASP A 297 -11.29 -0.91 -19.88
CA ASP A 297 -11.12 -1.90 -18.84
C ASP A 297 -11.58 -3.25 -19.39
N ILE A 298 -10.82 -4.32 -19.18
CA ILE A 298 -11.15 -5.64 -19.68
C ILE A 298 -12.52 -6.12 -19.20
N ASP A 299 -12.93 -5.76 -17.99
CA ASP A 299 -14.20 -6.21 -17.41
C ASP A 299 -15.41 -5.51 -18.04
N SER A 300 -15.18 -4.40 -18.73
CA SER A 300 -16.20 -3.72 -19.54
C SER A 300 -16.43 -4.40 -20.90
N LEU A 301 -15.53 -5.31 -21.32
CA LEU A 301 -15.56 -5.96 -22.64
C LEU A 301 -16.29 -7.31 -22.56
N ILE A 302 -17.62 -7.27 -22.64
CA ILE A 302 -18.46 -8.48 -22.58
C ILE A 302 -18.04 -9.50 -23.63
N GLY A 303 -17.72 -10.71 -23.19
CA GLY A 303 -17.35 -11.84 -24.05
C GLY A 303 -15.94 -11.74 -24.64
N PHE A 304 -15.16 -10.74 -24.25
CA PHE A 304 -13.74 -10.68 -24.60
C PHE A 304 -12.98 -11.77 -23.85
N ILE A 305 -12.36 -12.67 -24.60
CA ILE A 305 -11.51 -13.72 -24.06
C ILE A 305 -10.18 -13.60 -24.79
N TYR A 306 -9.11 -13.42 -24.02
CA TYR A 306 -7.76 -13.47 -24.56
C TYR A 306 -6.90 -14.36 -23.67
N ASN A 307 -6.11 -15.23 -24.28
CA ASN A 307 -5.20 -16.12 -23.56
C ASN A 307 -3.83 -16.06 -24.22
N PRO A 308 -2.86 -15.31 -23.64
CA PRO A 308 -1.55 -15.13 -24.26
C PRO A 308 -0.77 -16.44 -24.42
N ASP A 309 -1.10 -17.50 -23.66
CA ASP A 309 -0.43 -18.80 -23.76
C ASP A 309 -0.99 -19.70 -24.87
N HIS A 310 -2.18 -19.36 -25.41
CA HIS A 310 -2.92 -20.23 -26.34
C HIS A 310 -3.42 -19.51 -27.60
N ASP A 311 -3.22 -18.20 -27.71
CA ASP A 311 -3.63 -17.39 -28.86
C ASP A 311 -2.42 -16.95 -29.68
N SER A 312 -2.24 -17.56 -30.87
CA SER A 312 -1.15 -17.22 -31.80
C SER A 312 -1.21 -15.80 -32.34
N THR A 313 -2.35 -15.11 -32.21
CA THR A 313 -2.47 -13.70 -32.59
C THR A 313 -1.91 -12.75 -31.52
N ILE A 314 -1.47 -13.30 -30.38
CA ILE A 314 -0.96 -12.54 -29.25
C ILE A 314 0.56 -12.57 -29.22
N THR A 315 1.16 -11.39 -29.23
CA THR A 315 2.62 -11.22 -29.13
C THR A 315 2.95 -10.28 -27.97
N GLN A 316 3.76 -10.75 -27.02
CA GLN A 316 4.32 -9.87 -25.99
C GLN A 316 5.36 -8.94 -26.63
N ILE A 317 5.17 -7.64 -26.47
CA ILE A 317 6.06 -6.64 -27.08
C ILE A 317 6.97 -5.93 -26.08
N ALA A 318 6.56 -5.88 -24.82
CA ALA A 318 7.29 -5.26 -23.74
C ALA A 318 6.91 -5.89 -22.39
N SER A 319 7.78 -5.72 -21.40
CA SER A 319 7.48 -5.99 -20.00
C SER A 319 8.17 -4.98 -19.10
N TYR A 320 7.63 -4.79 -17.91
CA TYR A 320 8.25 -4.07 -16.81
C TYR A 320 8.33 -5.01 -15.62
N VAL A 321 9.53 -5.14 -15.05
CA VAL A 321 9.77 -5.94 -13.84
C VAL A 321 9.95 -4.97 -12.69
N SER A 322 9.15 -5.12 -11.63
CA SER A 322 9.22 -4.24 -10.47
C SER A 322 10.56 -4.38 -9.74
N PRO A 323 10.93 -3.42 -8.90
CA PRO A 323 11.88 -3.64 -7.80
C PRO A 323 11.47 -4.81 -6.91
N LYS A 324 12.42 -5.32 -6.15
CA LYS A 324 12.23 -6.44 -5.22
C LYS A 324 11.37 -6.06 -4.02
N LEU A 325 10.71 -7.05 -3.41
CA LEU A 325 9.84 -6.88 -2.25
C LEU A 325 10.53 -6.16 -1.09
N ASN A 326 11.81 -6.42 -0.84
CA ASN A 326 12.56 -5.72 0.21
C ASN A 326 12.54 -4.18 0.07
N GLU A 327 12.58 -3.64 -1.15
CA GLU A 327 12.50 -2.20 -1.40
C GLU A 327 11.05 -1.69 -1.25
N MET A 328 10.06 -2.48 -1.66
CA MET A 328 8.64 -2.13 -1.50
C MET A 328 8.23 -2.09 -0.02
N LEU A 329 8.76 -2.99 0.81
CA LEU A 329 8.52 -2.98 2.25
C LEU A 329 9.01 -1.68 2.91
N LYS A 330 10.08 -1.06 2.42
CA LYS A 330 10.51 0.27 2.92
C LYS A 330 9.45 1.33 2.65
N ILE A 331 8.76 1.29 1.51
CA ILE A 331 7.66 2.21 1.22
C ILE A 331 6.49 1.95 2.17
N VAL A 332 6.10 0.69 2.33
CA VAL A 332 5.02 0.27 3.25
C VAL A 332 5.30 0.77 4.67
N ASN A 333 6.50 0.52 5.21
CA ASN A 333 6.78 0.71 6.62
C ASN A 333 7.37 2.09 6.94
N LYS A 334 8.27 2.65 6.12
CA LYS A 334 8.84 3.99 6.36
C LYS A 334 7.88 5.11 5.99
N LYS A 335 7.11 4.96 4.90
CA LYS A 335 6.15 5.97 4.43
C LYS A 335 4.72 5.69 4.87
N SER A 336 4.47 4.53 5.49
CA SER A 336 3.13 4.12 5.94
C SER A 336 2.10 4.10 4.80
N GLN A 337 2.51 3.63 3.63
CA GLN A 337 1.72 3.68 2.39
C GLN A 337 0.61 2.60 2.42
N ASN A 338 -0.67 3.00 2.42
CA ASN A 338 -1.82 2.10 2.50
C ASN A 338 -2.02 1.24 1.24
N PHE A 339 -2.07 1.87 0.07
CA PHE A 339 -2.20 1.20 -1.22
C PHE A 339 -1.15 0.09 -1.42
N PHE A 340 0.13 0.31 -1.08
CA PHE A 340 1.16 -0.73 -1.14
C PHE A 340 0.86 -1.88 -0.19
N ALA A 341 0.40 -1.61 1.04
CA ALA A 341 0.03 -2.67 1.98
C ALA A 341 -1.11 -3.53 1.45
N GLU A 342 -2.13 -2.91 0.86
CA GLU A 342 -3.30 -3.61 0.29
C GLU A 342 -2.96 -4.40 -0.99
N GLN A 343 -2.11 -3.85 -1.87
CA GLN A 343 -1.58 -4.53 -3.05
C GLN A 343 -0.77 -5.77 -2.63
N LEU A 344 0.13 -5.63 -1.65
CA LEU A 344 0.94 -6.74 -1.14
C LEU A 344 0.07 -7.83 -0.49
N LEU A 345 -0.93 -7.43 0.30
CA LEU A 345 -1.87 -8.37 0.92
C LEU A 345 -2.54 -9.24 -0.16
N ARG A 346 -3.13 -8.64 -1.20
CA ARG A 346 -3.80 -9.37 -2.30
C ARG A 346 -2.85 -10.12 -3.23
N THR A 347 -1.59 -9.69 -3.31
CA THR A 347 -0.56 -10.38 -4.10
C THR A 347 -0.32 -11.80 -3.61
N VAL A 348 -0.31 -12.04 -2.30
CA VAL A 348 -0.01 -13.36 -1.75
C VAL A 348 -0.94 -14.46 -2.29
N PRO A 349 -2.28 -14.37 -2.15
CA PRO A 349 -3.17 -15.37 -2.73
C PRO A 349 -3.20 -15.32 -4.27
N ALA A 350 -3.01 -14.15 -4.90
CA ALA A 350 -2.95 -14.07 -6.36
C ALA A 350 -1.79 -14.91 -6.93
N VAL A 351 -0.62 -14.88 -6.27
CA VAL A 351 0.55 -15.69 -6.66
C VAL A 351 0.38 -17.16 -6.30
N LEU A 352 -0.09 -17.46 -5.08
CA LEU A 352 -0.08 -18.82 -4.55
C LEU A 352 -1.31 -19.65 -4.92
N GLN A 353 -2.46 -18.99 -5.10
CA GLN A 353 -3.77 -19.63 -5.30
C GLN A 353 -4.51 -19.12 -6.54
N LYS A 354 -3.98 -18.11 -7.25
CA LYS A 354 -4.63 -17.45 -8.40
C LYS A 354 -5.96 -16.79 -8.02
N THR A 355 -6.05 -16.26 -6.80
CA THR A 355 -7.27 -15.64 -6.23
C THR A 355 -6.94 -14.33 -5.51
N GLY A 356 -6.74 -13.25 -6.26
CA GLY A 356 -6.27 -11.97 -5.73
C GLY A 356 -7.33 -11.04 -5.11
N ASN A 357 -8.23 -11.55 -4.27
CA ASN A 357 -9.23 -10.73 -3.56
C ASN A 357 -8.92 -10.57 -2.06
N ALA A 358 -9.48 -9.53 -1.43
CA ALA A 358 -9.25 -9.20 -0.03
C ALA A 358 -9.65 -10.31 0.93
N ASP A 359 -10.82 -10.94 0.72
CA ASP A 359 -11.33 -11.96 1.63
C ASP A 359 -10.40 -13.19 1.69
N THR A 360 -9.89 -13.64 0.53
CA THR A 360 -8.91 -14.73 0.45
C THR A 360 -7.59 -14.30 1.08
N ALA A 361 -7.14 -13.07 0.82
CA ALA A 361 -5.90 -12.56 1.37
C ALA A 361 -5.92 -12.48 2.90
N LEU A 362 -7.00 -11.94 3.46
CA LEU A 362 -7.22 -11.85 4.91
C LEU A 362 -7.38 -13.23 5.56
N ALA A 363 -7.99 -14.18 4.86
CA ALA A 363 -8.07 -15.56 5.33
C ALA A 363 -6.68 -16.20 5.43
N MET A 364 -5.85 -16.05 4.39
CA MET A 364 -4.47 -16.56 4.39
C MET A 364 -3.58 -15.87 5.41
N GLU A 365 -3.72 -14.55 5.60
CA GLU A 365 -2.99 -13.84 6.66
C GLU A 365 -3.39 -14.36 8.05
N LYS A 366 -4.69 -14.57 8.30
CA LYS A 366 -5.17 -15.15 9.56
C LYS A 366 -4.66 -16.57 9.78
N GLU A 367 -4.65 -17.41 8.75
CA GLU A 367 -4.07 -18.76 8.83
C GLU A 367 -2.57 -18.70 9.17
N PHE A 368 -1.84 -17.80 8.52
CA PHE A 368 -0.43 -17.54 8.83
C PHE A 368 -0.23 -17.13 10.29
N LEU A 369 -1.01 -16.17 10.77
CA LEU A 369 -0.93 -15.68 12.15
C LEU A 369 -1.27 -16.77 13.17
N ASP A 370 -2.26 -17.63 12.89
CA ASP A 370 -2.61 -18.78 13.73
C ASP A 370 -1.46 -19.80 13.78
N ARG A 371 -0.83 -20.08 12.62
CA ARG A 371 0.33 -20.98 12.51
C ARG A 371 1.53 -20.51 13.32
N ILE A 372 1.76 -19.20 13.44
CA ILE A 372 2.84 -18.63 14.26
C ILE A 372 2.44 -18.44 15.74
N GLY A 373 1.26 -18.93 16.14
CA GLY A 373 0.83 -19.04 17.53
C GLY A 373 -0.10 -17.93 18.04
N LEU A 374 -0.60 -17.04 17.19
CA LEU A 374 -1.60 -16.04 17.59
C LEU A 374 -3.01 -16.64 17.61
N ASN A 375 -3.83 -16.24 18.59
CA ASN A 375 -5.24 -16.61 18.59
C ASN A 375 -6.07 -15.62 17.77
N VAL A 376 -6.14 -15.85 16.45
CA VAL A 376 -6.83 -14.95 15.51
C VAL A 376 -8.34 -14.85 15.76
N LYS A 377 -8.96 -15.82 16.46
CA LYS A 377 -10.37 -15.75 16.87
C LYS A 377 -10.63 -14.63 17.89
N LYS A 378 -9.59 -14.10 18.51
CA LYS A 378 -9.64 -12.96 19.44
C LYS A 378 -9.21 -11.65 18.77
N MET A 379 -9.01 -11.63 17.47
CA MET A 379 -8.58 -10.45 16.71
C MET A 379 -9.65 -10.06 15.69
N VAL A 380 -9.66 -8.81 15.25
CA VAL A 380 -10.37 -8.39 14.05
C VAL A 380 -9.33 -7.84 13.09
N ILE A 381 -9.17 -8.50 11.94
CA ILE A 381 -8.32 -8.06 10.84
C ILE A 381 -9.26 -7.89 9.65
N ALA A 382 -9.46 -6.63 9.26
CA ALA A 382 -10.41 -6.18 8.25
C ALA A 382 -9.73 -5.65 6.99
N ASP A 383 -8.47 -5.23 7.08
CA ASP A 383 -7.62 -4.83 5.97
C ASP A 383 -6.12 -5.01 6.33
N GLY A 384 -5.23 -4.82 5.37
CA GLY A 384 -3.78 -4.97 5.58
C GLY A 384 -3.06 -3.66 5.92
N SER A 385 -3.68 -2.52 5.59
CA SER A 385 -3.13 -1.19 5.83
C SER A 385 -3.35 -0.69 7.24
N GLY A 386 -4.39 -1.18 7.94
CA GLY A 386 -4.81 -0.68 9.24
C GLY A 386 -5.71 0.54 9.16
N TYR A 387 -6.22 0.89 7.99
CA TYR A 387 -7.10 2.03 7.79
C TYR A 387 -8.50 1.77 8.36
N ALA A 388 -9.02 0.55 8.17
CA ALA A 388 -10.31 0.14 8.70
C ALA A 388 -10.34 0.26 10.24
N ARG A 389 -11.27 1.10 10.76
CA ARG A 389 -11.45 1.31 12.20
C ARG A 389 -11.91 0.05 12.95
N THR A 390 -12.39 -0.93 12.22
CA THR A 390 -12.80 -2.23 12.76
C THR A 390 -11.62 -3.15 13.08
N ASN A 391 -10.39 -2.81 12.66
CA ASN A 391 -9.21 -3.56 13.07
C ASN A 391 -9.04 -3.52 14.59
N GLN A 392 -8.78 -4.68 15.18
CA GLN A 392 -8.68 -4.87 16.63
C GLN A 392 -7.59 -5.90 16.92
N ILE A 393 -6.45 -5.44 17.42
CA ILE A 393 -5.34 -6.30 17.87
C ILE A 393 -4.80 -5.82 19.21
N SER A 394 -4.24 -6.71 20.01
CA SER A 394 -3.67 -6.35 21.30
C SER A 394 -2.16 -6.08 21.21
N PRO A 395 -1.58 -5.29 22.14
CA PRO A 395 -0.14 -5.06 22.19
C PRO A 395 0.70 -6.35 22.24
N VAL A 396 0.22 -7.39 22.94
CA VAL A 396 0.94 -8.67 23.00
C VAL A 396 0.95 -9.38 21.64
N ASN A 397 -0.12 -9.26 20.84
CA ASN A 397 -0.14 -9.83 19.49
C ASN A 397 0.91 -9.19 18.57
N LEU A 398 1.06 -7.86 18.64
CA LEU A 398 2.12 -7.17 17.89
C LEU A 398 3.52 -7.64 18.31
N VAL A 399 3.76 -7.77 19.62
CA VAL A 399 5.04 -8.27 20.15
C VAL A 399 5.31 -9.71 19.71
N ASP A 400 4.29 -10.57 19.66
CA ASP A 400 4.45 -11.96 19.21
C ASP A 400 4.81 -12.05 17.71
N VAL A 401 4.22 -11.19 16.85
CA VAL A 401 4.63 -11.08 15.44
C VAL A 401 6.07 -10.59 15.32
N LEU A 402 6.46 -9.57 16.09
CA LEU A 402 7.83 -9.05 16.11
C LEU A 402 8.84 -10.11 16.58
N LYS A 403 8.48 -10.93 17.58
CA LYS A 403 9.31 -12.06 18.03
C LYS A 403 9.48 -13.13 16.97
N TYR A 404 8.39 -13.47 16.28
CA TYR A 404 8.44 -14.42 15.18
C TYR A 404 9.42 -13.96 14.10
N ILE A 405 9.25 -12.75 13.56
CA ILE A 405 10.13 -12.26 12.48
C ILE A 405 11.56 -12.05 12.94
N ARG A 406 11.79 -11.74 14.23
CA ARG A 406 13.13 -11.59 14.82
C ARG A 406 13.97 -12.86 14.81
N LEU A 407 13.32 -14.01 14.84
CA LEU A 407 13.95 -15.34 14.74
C LEU A 407 13.93 -15.90 13.31
N HIS A 408 13.20 -15.25 12.41
CA HIS A 408 13.08 -15.68 11.03
C HIS A 408 14.32 -15.31 10.20
N LYS A 409 14.62 -16.08 9.15
CA LYS A 409 15.74 -15.82 8.22
C LYS A 409 15.68 -14.45 7.54
N TYR A 410 14.48 -13.88 7.41
CA TYR A 410 14.26 -12.57 6.80
C TYR A 410 14.18 -11.41 7.80
N TRP A 411 14.58 -11.61 9.06
CA TRP A 411 14.63 -10.56 10.09
C TRP A 411 15.28 -9.27 9.58
N LYS A 412 16.47 -9.38 8.98
CA LYS A 412 17.24 -8.22 8.53
C LYS A 412 16.45 -7.38 7.52
N THR A 413 15.83 -8.03 6.54
CA THR A 413 15.00 -7.37 5.52
C THR A 413 13.83 -6.63 6.15
N PHE A 414 13.10 -7.28 7.08
CA PHE A 414 11.99 -6.63 7.77
C PHE A 414 12.47 -5.45 8.62
N TYR A 415 13.52 -5.64 9.41
CA TYR A 415 14.06 -4.61 10.30
C TYR A 415 14.52 -3.37 9.53
N GLU A 416 15.25 -3.55 8.42
CA GLU A 416 15.70 -2.44 7.56
C GLU A 416 14.56 -1.70 6.86
N SER A 417 13.37 -2.30 6.79
CA SER A 417 12.17 -1.64 6.27
C SER A 417 11.50 -0.69 7.27
N LEU A 418 11.74 -0.85 8.57
CA LEU A 418 11.11 -0.02 9.61
C LEU A 418 11.72 1.40 9.64
N PRO A 419 10.93 2.43 9.99
CA PRO A 419 11.45 3.77 10.15
C PRO A 419 12.38 3.87 11.36
N VAL A 420 13.40 4.71 11.27
CA VAL A 420 14.38 4.92 12.34
C VAL A 420 14.18 6.27 13.00
N ALA A 421 14.01 6.28 14.33
CA ALA A 421 13.79 7.46 15.15
C ALA A 421 14.82 8.56 14.89
N GLY A 422 14.35 9.76 14.55
CA GLY A 422 15.19 10.93 14.27
C GLY A 422 15.93 10.90 12.92
N VAL A 423 15.82 9.81 12.15
CA VAL A 423 16.59 9.59 10.91
C VAL A 423 15.68 9.59 9.70
N ASP A 424 14.69 8.69 9.63
CA ASP A 424 13.87 8.52 8.42
C ASP A 424 12.40 8.16 8.69
N GLY A 425 11.62 8.10 7.61
CA GLY A 425 10.20 7.76 7.63
C GLY A 425 9.34 8.72 8.47
N THR A 426 8.21 8.19 8.97
CA THR A 426 7.20 8.93 9.73
C THR A 426 7.65 9.42 11.11
N ILE A 427 8.83 8.98 11.58
CA ILE A 427 9.42 9.41 12.86
C ILE A 427 10.76 10.13 12.70
N SER A 428 11.10 10.54 11.47
CA SER A 428 12.33 11.28 11.15
C SER A 428 12.51 12.58 11.94
N TYR A 429 11.43 13.25 12.33
CA TYR A 429 11.45 14.49 13.12
C TYR A 429 11.19 14.26 14.62
N ARG A 430 10.97 13.02 15.05
CA ARG A 430 10.67 12.67 16.44
C ARG A 430 11.91 12.12 17.13
N MET A 431 12.02 12.34 18.44
CA MET A 431 13.05 11.77 19.31
C MET A 431 14.50 12.19 19.01
N LYS A 432 14.72 13.24 18.21
CA LYS A 432 16.05 13.83 17.96
C LYS A 432 16.68 14.37 19.25
N GLY A 433 18.00 14.19 19.39
CA GLY A 433 18.77 14.59 20.55
C GLY A 433 18.51 13.76 21.81
N THR A 434 17.84 12.60 21.68
CA THR A 434 17.54 11.69 22.80
C THR A 434 18.27 10.37 22.63
N ALA A 435 18.31 9.54 23.68
CA ALA A 435 18.89 8.19 23.59
C ALA A 435 18.16 7.26 22.58
N ALA A 436 16.94 7.61 22.16
CA ALA A 436 16.19 6.82 21.19
C ALA A 436 16.60 7.10 19.73
N GLU A 437 17.22 8.24 19.44
CA GLU A 437 17.67 8.58 18.08
C GLU A 437 18.63 7.51 17.55
N GLY A 438 18.32 6.96 16.36
CA GLY A 438 19.09 5.88 15.75
C GLY A 438 18.98 4.50 16.43
N ASN A 439 18.21 4.38 17.52
CA ASN A 439 18.10 3.15 18.32
C ASN A 439 16.68 2.54 18.35
N VAL A 440 15.66 3.26 17.85
CA VAL A 440 14.25 2.84 17.82
C VAL A 440 13.73 2.82 16.40
#